data_AF-A0A7Y5CD49-F1
#
_entry.id   AF-A0A7Y5CD49-F1
#
_cell.length_a   1.000
_cell.length_b   1.000
_cell.length_c   1.000
_cell.angle_alpha   90.00
_cell.angle_beta   90.00
_cell.angle_gamma   90.00
#
_symmetry.space_group_name_H-M   'P 1'
#
loop_
_entity.id
_entity.type
_entity.pdbx_description
1 polymer ?
#
loop_
_entity_poly.entity_id
_entity_poly.type
_entity_poly.pdbx_seq_one_letter_code
_entity_poly.pdbx_strand_id
1 'polypeptide(L)' 'MAAKKEFLLRIDPALWNELQAWAADELRSVNGQIEYILRNAIARRRGGKDTVGDSAQEPSASPENSR' A
#
# COMPACT_ATOMS: atom_id res chain seq x y z
N MET A 1 5.52 -15.99 6.87
CA MET A 1 5.19 -14.61 6.46
C MET A 1 4.88 -13.81 7.71
N ALA A 2 5.47 -12.63 7.90
CA ALA A 2 5.10 -11.75 9.01
C ALA A 2 3.63 -11.35 8.84
N ALA A 3 2.82 -11.48 9.89
CA ALA A 3 1.43 -11.05 9.87
C ALA A 3 1.38 -9.53 9.58
N LYS A 4 0.61 -9.13 8.57
CA LYS A 4 0.36 -7.71 8.29
C LYS A 4 -0.57 -7.16 9.37
N LYS A 5 -0.26 -5.97 9.90
CA LYS A 5 -1.11 -5.31 10.89
C LYS A 5 -2.23 -4.55 10.17
N GLU A 6 -3.46 -4.96 10.41
CA GLU A 6 -4.65 -4.24 9.94
C GLU A 6 -4.97 -3.09 10.90
N PHE A 7 -5.28 -1.92 10.36
CA PHE A 7 -5.70 -0.76 11.15
C PHE A 7 -6.64 0.12 10.33
N LEU A 8 -7.57 0.79 11.01
CA LEU A 8 -8.45 1.77 10.37
C LEU A 8 -7.68 3.08 10.17
N LEU A 9 -7.53 3.49 8.91
CA LEU A 9 -6.93 4.76 8.53
C LEU A 9 -8.04 5.76 8.19
N ARG A 10 -8.02 6.93 8.84
CA ARG A 10 -8.81 8.08 8.40
C ARG A 10 -7.99 8.86 7.40
N ILE A 11 -8.49 8.98 6.17
CA ILE A 11 -7.82 9.67 5.08
C ILE A 11 -8.78 10.67 4.45
N ASP A 12 -8.24 11.78 3.98
CA ASP A 12 -9.01 12.72 3.17
C ASP A 12 -9.48 12.05 1.86
N PRO A 13 -10.75 12.20 1.45
CA PRO A 13 -11.27 11.55 0.25
C PRO A 13 -10.57 11.97 -1.05
N ALA A 14 -10.11 13.22 -1.17
CA ALA A 14 -9.41 13.66 -2.37
C ALA A 14 -8.02 13.00 -2.44
N LEU A 15 -7.32 12.92 -1.30
CA LEU A 15 -6.06 12.18 -1.22
C LEU A 15 -6.23 10.69 -1.55
N TRP A 16 -7.32 10.07 -1.12
CA TRP A 16 -7.62 8.68 -1.46
C TRP A 16 -7.76 8.47 -2.97
N ASN A 17 -8.45 9.38 -3.66
CA ASN A 17 -8.62 9.32 -5.11
C ASN A 17 -7.28 9.44 -5.86
N GLU A 18 -6.41 10.35 -5.42
CA GLU A 18 -5.06 10.48 -5.99
C GLU A 18 -4.22 9.22 -5.77
N LEU A 19 -4.28 8.62 -4.58
CA LEU A 19 -3.59 7.35 -4.29
C LEU A 19 -4.13 6.21 -5.15
N GLN A 20 -5.44 6.16 -5.40
CA GLN A 20 -6.06 5.15 -6.24
C GLN A 20 -5.62 5.28 -7.71
N ALA A 21 -5.58 6.51 -8.23
CA ALA A 21 -5.10 6.78 -9.59
C ALA A 21 -3.63 6.39 -9.73
N TRP A 22 -2.78 6.80 -8.79
CA TRP A 22 -1.35 6.46 -8.82
C TRP A 22 -1.12 4.93 -8.71
N ALA A 23 -1.85 4.24 -7.85
CA ALA A 23 -1.76 2.79 -7.75
C ALA A 23 -2.16 2.11 -9.07
N ALA A 24 -3.19 2.62 -9.76
CA ALA A 24 -3.61 2.10 -11.06
C ALA A 24 -2.54 2.32 -12.14
N ASP A 25 -1.89 3.49 -12.16
CA ASP A 25 -0.82 3.81 -13.10
C ASP A 25 0.40 2.88 -12.93
N GLU A 26 0.67 2.43 -11.71
CA GLU A 26 1.74 1.47 -11.39
C GLU A 26 1.30 -0.01 -11.41
N LEU A 27 0.06 -0.31 -11.84
CA LEU A 27 -0.53 -1.65 -11.83
C LEU A 27 -0.44 -2.34 -10.45
N ARG A 28 -0.64 -1.56 -9.39
CA ARG A 28 -0.52 -1.98 -7.99
C ARG A 28 -1.86 -1.88 -7.26
N SER A 29 -2.04 -2.70 -6.22
CA SER A 29 -3.13 -2.46 -5.26
C SER A 29 -2.90 -1.16 -4.47
N VAL A 30 -3.99 -0.49 -4.09
CA VAL A 30 -3.92 0.75 -3.27
C VAL A 30 -3.20 0.49 -1.94
N ASN A 31 -3.45 -0.66 -1.29
CA ASN A 31 -2.74 -1.04 -0.07
C ASN A 31 -1.23 -1.24 -0.31
N GLY A 32 -0.86 -1.85 -1.43
CA GLY A 32 0.54 -1.97 -1.84
C GLY A 32 1.18 -0.60 -2.07
N GLN A 33 0.44 0.34 -2.66
CA GLN A 33 0.93 1.71 -2.93
C GLN A 33 1.17 2.46 -1.62
N ILE A 34 0.23 2.38 -0.68
CA ILE A 34 0.37 2.96 0.66
C ILE A 34 1.59 2.36 1.37
N GLU A 35 1.77 1.04 1.34
CA GLU A 35 2.92 0.39 1.95
C GLU A 35 4.24 0.86 1.32
N TYR A 36 4.31 0.96 -0.01
CA TYR A 36 5.46 1.49 -0.72
C TYR A 36 5.79 2.93 -0.28
N ILE A 37 4.81 3.83 -0.29
CA ILE A 37 5.00 5.23 0.11
C ILE A 37 5.50 5.32 1.56
N LEU A 38 4.90 4.58 2.48
CA LEU A 38 5.28 4.60 3.90
C LEU A 38 6.70 4.07 4.13
N ARG A 39 7.08 2.98 3.43
CA ARG A 39 8.45 2.44 3.49
C ARG A 39 9.47 3.46 3.00
N ASN A 40 9.20 4.10 1.86
CA ASN A 40 10.08 5.14 1.32
C ASN A 40 10.17 6.35 2.25
N ALA A 41 9.05 6.82 2.81
CA ALA A 41 9.03 7.94 3.76
C ALA A 41 9.88 7.65 5.01
N ILE A 42 9.80 6.43 5.56
CA ILE A 42 10.61 6.01 6.70
C ILE A 42 12.09 5.89 6.33
N ALA A 43 12.41 5.32 5.15
CA ALA A 43 13.78 5.17 4.67
C ALA A 43 14.46 6.54 4.50
N ARG A 44 13.77 7.48 3.84
CA ARG A 44 14.22 8.88 3.67
C ARG A 44 14.43 9.58 5.00
N ARG A 45 13.50 9.42 5.95
CA ARG A 45 13.64 9.97 7.32
C ARG A 45 14.87 9.42 8.05
N ARG A 46 15.26 8.17 7.80
CA ARG A 46 16.42 7.52 8.42
C ARG A 46 17.75 7.80 7.70
N GLY A 47 17.73 8.56 6.61
CA GLY A 47 18.93 8.83 5.80
C GLY A 47 19.42 7.63 4.96
N GLY A 48 18.57 6.61 4.76
CA GLY A 48 18.89 5.47 3.91
C GLY A 48 18.62 5.77 2.43
N LYS A 49 19.50 5.27 1.54
CA LYS A 49 19.22 5.23 0.09
C LYS A 49 17.94 4.43 -0.16
N ASP A 50 17.11 4.89 -1.10
CA ASP A 50 15.85 4.25 -1.51
C ASP A 50 16.12 2.77 -1.81
N THR A 51 15.82 1.93 -0.83
CA THR A 51 15.82 0.49 -0.99
C THR A 51 14.37 0.10 -0.83
N VAL A 52 13.77 -0.42 -1.88
CA VAL A 52 13.05 -1.70 -1.84
C VAL A 52 12.34 -1.90 -3.18
N GLY A 53 12.65 -3.05 -3.77
CA GLY A 53 12.09 -3.57 -4.98
C GLY A 53 10.65 -4.03 -4.81
N ASP A 54 9.97 -3.96 -5.94
CA ASP A 54 8.59 -4.36 -6.18
C ASP A 54 8.39 -5.83 -5.83
N SER A 55 7.79 -6.10 -4.67
CA SER A 55 7.23 -7.41 -4.35
C SER A 55 5.73 -7.30 -4.59
N ALA A 56 5.34 -7.33 -5.86
CA ALA A 56 3.96 -7.40 -6.29
C ALA A 56 3.29 -8.62 -5.62
N GLN A 57 2.48 -8.34 -4.60
CA GLN A 57 1.68 -9.36 -3.92
C GLN A 57 0.25 -9.22 -4.46
N GLU A 58 -0.07 -10.14 -5.38
CA GLU A 58 -1.38 -10.34 -6.00
C GLU A 58 -2.53 -10.48 -4.98
N PRO A 59 -3.77 -10.19 -5.39
CA PRO A 59 -4.89 -9.93 -4.49
C PRO A 59 -5.32 -11.21 -3.76
N SER A 60 -5.32 -11.17 -2.41
CA SER A 60 -6.06 -12.15 -1.64
C SER A 60 -7.54 -11.95 -1.91
N ALA A 61 -8.13 -12.85 -2.68
CA ALA A 61 -9.57 -12.97 -2.83
C ALA A 61 -10.23 -12.94 -1.44
N SER A 62 -11.10 -11.96 -1.22
CA SER A 62 -11.97 -11.93 -0.05
C SER A 62 -12.84 -13.20 -0.06
N PRO A 63 -12.92 -13.97 1.04
CA PRO A 63 -13.85 -15.07 1.09
C PRO A 63 -15.28 -14.49 1.02
N GLU A 64 -16.06 -15.06 0.11
CA GLU A 64 -17.52 -14.99 0.05
C GLU A 64 -18.12 -14.90 1.46
N ASN A 65 -18.79 -13.77 1.74
CA ASN A 65 -19.79 -13.74 2.80
C ASN A 65 -21.07 -14.38 2.23
N SER A 66 -21.09 -15.71 2.20
CA SER A 66 -22.26 -16.52 1.82
C SER A 66 -22.83 -17.21 3.07
N ARG A 67 -24.01 -16.73 3.48
CA ARG A 67 -24.97 -17.26 4.47
C ARG A 67 -24.77 -16.96 5.95
#